data_AF-A0A959QDM6-F1
#
_entry.id   AF-A0A959QDM6-F1
#
_cell.length_a   1.000
_cell.length_b   1.000
_cell.length_c   1.000
_cell.angle_alpha   90.00
_cell.angle_beta   90.00
_cell.angle_gamma   90.00
#
_symmetry.space_group_name_H-M   'P 1'
#
loop_
_entity.id
_entity.type
_entity.pdbx_description
1 polymer ?
#
loop_
_entity_poly.entity_id
_entity_poly.type
_entity_poly.pdbx_seq_one_letter_code
_entity_poly.pdbx_strand_id
1 'polypeptide(L)'
;MRKLVLLLLLLGMAAGQIQAQTGQFWSEADQDFLLQTQKSLRDVYPQQFRSLALDLPALRNYLKKAPMEFSAEAKKKPLLLDLPLPDGRWETFELVESP
;
A
#
# COMPACT_ATOMS: atom_id res chain seq x y z
N MET A 1 -44.02 -13.25 -2.55
CA MET A 1 -43.55 -12.21 -3.49
C MET A 1 -42.84 -11.05 -2.78
N ARG A 2 -43.52 -10.17 -2.00
CA ARG A 2 -42.88 -9.02 -1.31
C ARG A 2 -41.69 -9.40 -0.40
N LYS A 3 -41.81 -10.47 0.38
CA LYS A 3 -40.74 -10.93 1.28
C LYS A 3 -39.51 -11.49 0.53
N LEU A 4 -39.71 -12.06 -0.66
CA LEU A 4 -38.63 -12.55 -1.53
C LEU A 4 -37.88 -11.40 -2.20
N VAL A 5 -38.60 -10.36 -2.64
CA VAL A 5 -38.00 -9.13 -3.20
C VAL A 5 -37.18 -8.40 -2.13
N LEU A 6 -37.67 -8.32 -0.90
CA LEU A 6 -36.94 -7.73 0.23
C LEU A 6 -35.67 -8.51 0.58
N LEU A 7 -35.71 -9.84 0.52
CA LEU A 7 -34.54 -10.70 0.74
C LEU A 7 -33.48 -10.55 -0.36
N LEU A 8 -33.88 -10.39 -1.62
CA LEU A 8 -32.97 -10.14 -2.74
C LEU A 8 -32.34 -8.75 -2.69
N LEU A 9 -33.08 -7.73 -2.23
CA LEU A 9 -32.55 -6.37 -2.03
C LEU A 9 -31.54 -6.28 -0.88
N LEU A 10 -31.77 -7.03 0.20
CA LEU A 10 -30.83 -7.11 1.33
C LEU A 10 -29.54 -7.85 0.97
N LEU A 11 -29.59 -8.85 0.09
CA LEU A 11 -28.39 -9.58 -0.36
C LEU A 11 -27.51 -8.75 -1.31
N GLY A 12 -28.11 -7.85 -2.10
CA GLY A 12 -27.40 -6.98 -3.04
C GLY A 12 -26.57 -5.86 -2.40
N MET A 13 -26.91 -5.44 -1.18
CA MET A 13 -26.17 -4.38 -0.47
C MET A 13 -24.86 -4.83 0.18
N ALA A 14 -24.63 -6.15 0.32
CA ALA A 14 -23.41 -6.69 0.94
C ALA A 14 -22.23 -6.83 -0.03
N ALA A 15 -22.42 -6.64 -1.34
CA ALA A 15 -21.40 -6.88 -2.36
C ALA A 15 -20.55 -5.63 -2.71
N GLY A 16 -20.72 -4.53 -1.98
CA GLY A 16 -20.33 -3.20 -2.45
C GLY A 16 -19.24 -2.47 -1.66
N GLN A 17 -18.30 -3.15 -0.99
CA GLN A 17 -17.12 -2.50 -0.43
C GLN A 17 -15.88 -3.38 -0.56
N ILE A 18 -15.29 -3.41 -1.75
CA ILE A 18 -13.85 -3.72 -1.87
C ILE A 18 -13.16 -2.46 -1.37
N GLN A 19 -12.84 -2.42 -0.07
CA GLN A 19 -11.86 -1.47 0.44
C GLN A 19 -10.61 -1.62 -0.44
N ALA A 20 -10.12 -0.53 -1.02
CA ALA A 20 -8.79 -0.53 -1.60
C ALA A 20 -7.84 -1.04 -0.51
N GLN A 21 -7.13 -2.13 -0.78
CA GLN A 21 -6.14 -2.69 0.13
C GLN A 21 -4.97 -1.72 0.17
N THR A 22 -5.11 -0.65 0.92
CA THR A 22 -4.04 0.27 1.26
C THR A 22 -2.97 -0.54 2.00
N GLY A 23 -1.83 -0.76 1.33
CA GLY A 23 -0.76 -1.67 1.77
C GLY A 23 -0.39 -2.80 0.79
N GLN A 24 -1.01 -2.89 -0.39
CA GLN A 24 -0.86 -4.01 -1.34
C GLN A 24 0.60 -4.36 -1.74
N PHE A 25 1.55 -3.43 -1.62
CA PHE A 25 2.95 -3.65 -2.03
C PHE A 25 3.87 -4.14 -0.92
N TRP A 26 3.44 -4.09 0.34
CA TRP A 26 4.29 -4.35 1.49
C TRP A 26 3.83 -5.59 2.23
N SER A 27 4.77 -6.46 2.59
CA SER A 27 4.52 -7.61 3.45
C SER A 27 5.55 -7.66 4.58
N GLU A 28 5.20 -8.30 5.70
CA GLU A 28 6.16 -8.51 6.78
C GLU A 28 7.32 -9.37 6.28
N ALA A 29 8.56 -8.91 6.53
CA ALA A 29 9.76 -9.64 6.19
C ALA A 29 10.33 -10.37 7.41
N ASP A 30 10.94 -11.52 7.15
CA ASP A 30 11.65 -12.29 8.18
C ASP A 30 12.87 -11.49 8.68
N GLN A 31 12.81 -11.07 9.94
CA GLN A 31 13.86 -10.29 10.59
C GLN A 31 15.13 -11.12 10.82
N ASP A 32 14.99 -12.42 11.07
CA ASP A 32 16.13 -13.30 11.38
C ASP A 32 17.00 -13.52 10.15
N PHE A 33 16.38 -13.63 8.97
CA PHE A 33 17.10 -13.70 7.70
C PHE A 33 17.92 -12.42 7.41
N LEU A 34 17.36 -11.25 7.70
CA LEU A 34 18.04 -9.97 7.48
C LEU A 34 19.21 -9.75 8.46
N LEU A 35 19.03 -10.12 9.73
CA LEU A 35 20.11 -10.05 10.71
C LEU A 35 21.27 -10.97 10.35
N GLN A 36 21.01 -12.19 9.89
CA GLN A 36 22.06 -13.13 9.49
C GLN A 36 22.88 -12.62 8.30
N THR A 37 22.24 -11.94 7.34
CA THR A 37 22.92 -11.39 6.16
C THR A 37 23.68 -10.09 6.44
N GLN A 38 23.22 -9.26 7.39
CA GLN A 38 23.87 -7.97 7.71
C GLN A 38 24.91 -8.01 8.83
N LYS A 39 24.85 -8.98 9.75
CA LYS A 39 25.80 -9.10 10.87
C LYS A 39 27.24 -9.33 10.41
N SER A 40 27.45 -9.78 9.17
CA SER A 40 28.77 -9.95 8.56
C SER A 40 29.39 -8.65 8.01
N LEU A 41 28.60 -7.57 7.89
CA LEU A 41 29.02 -6.34 7.20
C LEU A 41 29.25 -5.14 8.14
N ARG A 42 28.74 -5.17 9.38
CA ARG A 42 28.84 -4.05 10.33
C ARG A 42 28.85 -4.51 11.79
N ASP A 43 29.68 -3.85 12.61
CA ASP A 43 29.75 -4.07 14.07
C ASP A 43 28.58 -3.46 14.86
N VAL A 44 27.87 -2.49 14.26
CA VAL A 44 26.72 -1.82 14.87
C VAL A 44 25.46 -2.09 14.05
N TYR A 45 24.44 -2.65 14.70
CA TYR A 45 23.14 -2.95 14.11
C TYR A 45 21.98 -2.62 15.08
N PRO A 46 20.79 -2.28 14.56
CA PRO A 46 19.64 -1.98 15.40
C PRO A 46 19.14 -3.22 16.15
N GLN A 47 18.87 -3.08 17.45
CA GLN A 47 18.27 -4.15 18.27
C GLN A 47 16.76 -4.27 18.08
N GLN A 48 16.12 -3.20 17.62
CA GLN A 48 14.69 -3.12 17.35
C GLN A 48 14.46 -2.42 16.03
N PHE A 49 13.72 -3.06 15.14
CA PHE A 49 13.34 -2.53 13.84
C PHE A 49 12.12 -3.31 13.32
N ARG A 50 11.42 -2.72 12.37
CA ARG A 50 10.39 -3.40 11.57
C ARG A 50 10.94 -3.60 10.16
N SER A 51 10.81 -4.80 9.65
CA SER A 51 11.24 -5.12 8.28
C SER A 51 10.04 -5.43 7.41
N LEU A 52 10.00 -4.78 6.26
CA LEU A 52 8.98 -4.99 5.25
C LEU A 52 9.65 -5.42 3.94
N ALA A 53 9.08 -6.43 3.31
CA ALA A 53 9.41 -6.81 1.95
C ALA A 53 8.52 -5.99 0.99
N LEU A 54 9.12 -5.57 -0.12
CA LEU A 54 8.45 -4.79 -1.15
C LEU A 54 8.23 -5.62 -2.42
N ASP A 55 7.00 -5.67 -2.90
CA ASP A 55 6.69 -6.08 -4.27
C ASP A 55 7.05 -4.93 -5.23
N LEU A 56 8.34 -4.89 -5.57
CA LEU A 56 8.89 -3.84 -6.43
C LEU A 56 8.29 -3.84 -7.85
N PRO A 57 8.07 -4.99 -8.52
CA PRO A 57 7.39 -5.01 -9.81
C PRO A 57 5.97 -4.43 -9.76
N ALA A 58 5.17 -4.80 -8.76
CA ALA A 58 3.82 -4.28 -8.60
C ALA A 58 3.83 -2.78 -8.32
N LEU A 59 4.69 -2.31 -7.41
CA LEU A 59 4.82 -0.89 -7.12
C LEU A 59 5.23 -0.10 -8.37
N ARG A 60 6.22 -0.58 -9.13
CA ARG A 60 6.66 0.10 -10.37
C ARG A 60 5.52 0.24 -11.38
N ASN A 61 4.71 -0.79 -11.56
CA ASN A 61 3.56 -0.74 -12.46
C ASN A 61 2.46 0.20 -11.94
N TYR A 62 2.33 0.33 -10.62
CA TYR A 62 1.43 1.30 -10.00
C TYR A 62 1.90 2.75 -10.22
N LEU A 63 3.19 3.02 -10.00
CA LEU A 63 3.78 4.36 -10.13
C LEU A 63 3.68 4.93 -11.55
N LYS A 64 3.64 4.09 -12.59
CA LYS A 64 3.41 4.51 -13.99
C LYS A 64 2.06 5.19 -14.23
N LYS A 65 1.13 5.11 -13.26
CA LYS A 65 -0.17 5.75 -13.32
C LYS A 65 -0.17 7.15 -12.70
N ALA A 66 0.97 7.61 -12.19
CA ALA A 66 1.07 8.90 -11.53
C ALA A 66 0.80 10.01 -12.57
N PRO A 67 -0.12 10.95 -12.28
CA PRO A 67 -0.35 12.06 -13.17
C PRO A 67 0.86 13.00 -13.17
N MET A 68 1.10 13.65 -14.30
CA MET A 68 2.14 14.68 -14.40
C MET A 68 1.91 15.80 -13.37
N GLU A 69 2.98 16.20 -12.69
CA GLU A 69 2.99 17.30 -11.72
C GLU A 69 2.36 18.57 -12.31
N PHE A 70 1.66 19.33 -11.48
CA PHE A 70 0.94 20.57 -11.83
C PHE A 70 -0.17 20.44 -12.90
N SER A 71 -0.46 19.23 -13.39
CA SER A 71 -1.55 19.01 -14.33
C SER A 71 -2.94 19.14 -13.70
N ALA A 72 -3.96 19.34 -14.53
CA ALA A 72 -5.36 19.31 -14.08
C ALA A 72 -5.77 17.92 -13.59
N GLU A 73 -5.14 16.86 -14.11
CA GLU A 73 -5.38 15.48 -13.67
C GLU A 73 -4.86 15.25 -12.25
N ALA A 74 -3.63 15.70 -11.95
CA ALA A 74 -3.06 15.62 -10.61
C ALA A 74 -3.96 16.27 -9.54
N LYS A 75 -4.59 17.39 -9.86
CA LYS A 75 -5.52 18.09 -8.95
C LYS A 75 -6.89 17.41 -8.79
N LYS A 76 -7.37 16.71 -9.82
CA LYS A 76 -8.74 16.15 -9.85
C LYS A 76 -8.78 14.66 -9.49
N LYS A 77 -7.69 13.95 -9.75
CA LYS A 77 -7.55 12.50 -9.63
C LYS A 77 -6.12 12.16 -9.16
N PRO A 78 -5.73 12.57 -7.95
CA PRO A 78 -4.42 12.22 -7.43
C PRO A 78 -4.27 10.70 -7.32
N LEU A 79 -3.09 10.20 -7.65
CA LEU A 79 -2.72 8.82 -7.35
C LEU A 79 -2.27 8.77 -5.88
N LEU A 80 -2.82 7.86 -5.08
CA LEU A 80 -2.55 7.79 -3.64
C LEU A 80 -1.74 6.55 -3.28
N LEU A 81 -0.69 6.70 -2.48
CA LEU A 81 0.12 5.58 -2.01
C LEU A 81 0.36 5.65 -0.51
N ASP A 82 0.09 4.55 0.17
CA ASP A 82 0.41 4.39 1.58
C ASP A 82 1.87 3.93 1.73
N LEU A 83 2.62 4.70 2.52
CA LEU A 83 4.01 4.41 2.85
C LEU A 83 4.14 4.09 4.36
N PRO A 84 4.94 3.07 4.72
CA PRO A 84 5.24 2.80 6.11
C PRO A 84 6.21 3.85 6.65
N LEU A 85 5.89 4.42 7.80
CA LEU A 85 6.75 5.35 8.52
C LEU A 85 7.71 4.60 9.47
N PRO A 86 8.84 5.22 9.87
CA PRO A 86 9.80 4.61 10.78
C PRO A 86 9.25 4.26 12.16
N ASP A 87 8.19 4.95 12.59
CA ASP A 87 7.50 4.71 13.86
C ASP A 87 6.46 3.57 13.77
N GLY A 88 6.36 2.90 12.61
CA GLY A 88 5.44 1.81 12.36
C GLY A 88 4.05 2.24 11.89
N ARG A 89 3.76 3.54 11.84
CA ARG A 89 2.51 4.06 11.27
C ARG A 89 2.54 3.99 9.74
N TRP A 90 1.38 4.25 9.15
CA TRP A 90 1.21 4.42 7.71
C TRP A 90 0.75 5.83 7.42
N GLU A 91 1.22 6.40 6.33
CA GLU A 91 0.78 7.70 5.85
C GLU A 91 0.55 7.65 4.34
N THR A 92 -0.54 8.28 3.91
CA THR A 92 -0.96 8.34 2.51
C THR A 92 -0.34 9.57 1.85
N PHE A 93 0.34 9.35 0.73
CA PHE A 93 0.93 10.40 -0.08
C PHE A 93 0.26 10.50 -1.44
N GLU A 94 0.11 11.72 -1.94
CA GLU A 94 -0.20 11.95 -3.35
C GLU A 94 1.06 11.75 -4.19
N LEU A 95 0.94 11.00 -5.27
CA LEU A 95 2.01 10.72 -6.20
C LEU A 95 1.80 11.50 -7.49
N VAL A 96 2.88 12.14 -7.94
CA VAL A 96 2.97 12.82 -9.22
C VAL A 96 4.22 12.36 -9.95
N GLU A 97 4.18 12.36 -11.28
CA GLU A 97 5.38 12.25 -12.11
C GLU A 97 6.03 13.64 -12.22
N SER A 98 7.34 13.75 -12.08
CA SER A 98 8.10 15.02 -12.23
C SER A 98 9.05 14.92 -13.44
N PRO A 99 9.18 15.97 -14.28
CA PRO A 99 10.04 15.97 -15.48
C PRO A 99 11.54 15.96 -15.22
#